data_AF-A0A410WZ55-F1
#
_entry.id   AF-A0A410WZ55-F1
#
_cell.length_a   1.000
_cell.length_b   1.000
_cell.length_c   1.000
_cell.angle_alpha   90.00
_cell.angle_beta   90.00
_cell.angle_gamma   90.00
#
_symmetry.space_group_name_H-M   'P 1'
#
loop_
_entity.id
_entity.type
_entity.pdbx_description
1 polymer ?
#
loop_
_entity_poly.entity_id
_entity_poly.type
_entity_poly.pdbx_seq_one_letter_code
_entity_poly.pdbx_strand_id
1 'polypeptide(L)'
;MPEQDQYKVQDPTAQYPKPTPEWKQKQPEPGLQKKMTPVPDAGESSYRGTGRLTGRKAVVTGADSGIGRAAAIAFAREGADVLLSYLPEEEADAQEVVKLIEEAGRKAIAFPGDLKDEQYCEKLIATAVDKLGGIDILANVAGKQQFVENIADLTTEQFDATFKTNVYSLFWLCKAAIRHMKPGGSIINTSSIQAYKPSPILLDYATTKSAINTFSKALAQQVASKGIRVNVVAPGPVWTPLQVAGGQPTEKLAEFGTNTPLGRPGQPAEMAPAFVFLASQESSYISGETLNANGGTPTP
;
A
#
# COMPACT_ATOMS: atom_id res chain seq x y z
N MET A 1 8.33 14.34 22.56
CA MET A 1 7.14 14.89 21.89
C MET A 1 5.93 14.24 22.54
N PRO A 2 4.84 14.95 22.87
CA PRO A 2 3.65 14.28 23.40
C PRO A 2 3.23 13.18 22.43
N GLU A 3 2.95 11.97 22.95
CA GLU A 3 2.44 10.84 22.17
C GLU A 3 1.33 11.32 21.24
N GLN A 4 1.58 11.32 19.93
CA GLN A 4 0.56 11.61 18.93
C GLN A 4 -0.38 10.42 18.88
N ASP A 5 -1.44 10.41 19.66
CA ASP A 5 -2.48 9.38 19.56
C ASP A 5 -3.39 9.66 18.35
N GLN A 6 -3.52 8.69 17.43
CA GLN A 6 -4.38 8.80 16.25
C GLN A 6 -5.87 9.05 16.57
N TYR A 7 -6.33 8.72 17.78
CA TYR A 7 -7.71 8.93 18.20
C TYR A 7 -7.96 10.32 18.82
N LYS A 8 -6.91 11.10 19.06
CA LYS A 8 -7.06 12.47 19.57
C LYS A 8 -7.60 13.37 18.46
N VAL A 9 -8.75 14.00 18.71
CA VAL A 9 -9.37 14.98 17.80
C VAL A 9 -8.38 16.10 17.50
N GLN A 10 -8.10 16.29 16.21
CA GLN A 10 -7.15 17.26 15.67
C GLN A 10 -7.72 17.86 14.38
N ASP A 11 -7.27 19.07 14.02
CA ASP A 11 -7.57 19.66 12.72
C ASP A 11 -6.81 18.89 11.62
N PRO A 12 -7.49 18.17 10.72
CA PRO A 12 -6.83 17.37 9.69
C PRO A 12 -6.04 18.22 8.69
N THR A 13 -6.30 19.52 8.56
CA THR A 13 -5.57 20.41 7.64
C THR A 13 -4.17 20.80 8.16
N ALA A 14 -3.93 20.59 9.45
CA ALA A 14 -2.68 20.95 10.14
C ALA A 14 -2.01 19.76 10.86
N GLN A 15 -2.64 18.58 10.88
CA GLN A 15 -2.17 17.40 11.60
C GLN A 15 -0.80 16.88 11.14
N TYR A 16 -0.47 17.06 9.86
CA TYR A 16 0.80 16.63 9.26
C TYR A 16 1.50 17.77 8.51
N PRO A 17 2.83 17.66 8.28
CA PRO A 17 3.60 18.68 7.57
C PRO A 17 3.04 19.00 6.18
N LYS A 18 3.12 20.29 5.83
CA LYS A 18 2.86 20.79 4.47
C LYS A 18 4.17 20.80 3.67
N PRO A 19 4.11 20.61 2.35
CA PRO A 19 5.32 20.59 1.52
C PRO A 19 5.98 21.97 1.52
N THR A 20 7.31 21.96 1.49
CA THR A 20 8.16 23.14 1.42
C THR A 20 9.19 22.95 0.31
N PRO A 21 9.95 23.99 -0.09
CA PRO A 21 11.04 23.83 -1.05
C PRO A 21 12.06 22.74 -0.68
N GLU A 22 12.23 22.43 0.61
CA GLU A 22 13.15 21.40 1.11
C GLU A 22 12.71 19.97 0.77
N TRP A 23 11.45 19.76 0.37
CA TRP A 23 10.95 18.45 -0.03
C TRP A 23 11.44 18.03 -1.43
N LYS A 24 12.00 18.96 -2.21
CA LYS A 24 12.61 18.66 -3.51
C LYS A 24 13.81 17.74 -3.32
N GLN A 25 13.66 16.49 -3.73
CA GLN A 25 14.69 15.47 -3.62
C GLN A 25 14.47 14.39 -4.67
N LYS A 26 15.53 13.68 -5.00
CA LYS A 26 15.49 12.57 -5.96
C LYS A 26 16.27 11.40 -5.40
N GLN A 27 15.73 10.20 -5.58
CA GLN A 27 16.40 8.95 -5.28
C GLN A 27 16.33 8.02 -6.51
N PRO A 28 17.28 7.06 -6.66
CA PRO A 28 17.07 5.95 -7.59
C PRO A 28 15.91 5.06 -7.13
N GLU A 29 15.25 4.38 -8.07
CA GLU A 29 14.24 3.36 -7.77
C GLU A 29 14.87 2.17 -7.01
N PRO A 30 14.20 1.61 -5.99
CA PRO A 30 12.86 1.95 -5.50
C PRO A 30 12.80 3.12 -4.49
N GLY A 31 13.96 3.58 -4.02
CA GLY A 31 14.10 4.63 -3.01
C GLY A 31 14.01 4.07 -1.59
N LEU A 32 14.55 4.81 -0.62
CA LEU A 32 14.48 4.45 0.81
C LEU A 32 13.74 5.54 1.57
N GLN A 33 12.72 5.15 2.33
CA GLN A 33 11.92 6.00 3.21
C GLN A 33 12.79 6.75 4.21
N LYS A 34 13.74 6.05 4.84
CA LYS A 34 14.60 6.68 5.85
C LYS A 34 15.57 7.73 5.29
N LYS A 35 15.75 7.78 3.97
CA LYS A 35 16.56 8.81 3.29
C LYS A 35 15.73 10.00 2.82
N MET A 36 14.41 9.99 3.07
CA MET A 36 13.55 11.08 2.68
C MET A 36 13.61 12.25 3.66
N THR A 37 13.39 13.46 3.14
CA THR A 37 13.27 14.69 3.93
C THR A 37 11.92 15.37 3.66
N PRO A 38 11.00 15.45 4.63
CA PRO A 38 11.01 14.71 5.90
C PRO A 38 10.81 13.20 5.66
N VAL A 39 11.17 12.38 6.65
CA VAL A 39 10.83 10.95 6.65
C VAL A 39 9.30 10.83 6.77
N PRO A 40 8.63 10.04 5.91
CA PRO A 40 7.21 9.75 6.04
C PRO A 40 6.83 9.17 7.41
N ASP A 41 5.70 9.62 7.95
CA ASP A 41 5.10 9.02 9.15
C ASP A 41 4.21 7.84 8.73
N ALA A 42 4.62 6.62 9.09
CA ALA A 42 3.88 5.39 8.83
C ALA A 42 3.12 4.87 10.06
N GLY A 43 2.98 5.68 11.10
CA GLY A 43 2.25 5.35 12.31
C GLY A 43 3.14 4.70 13.37
N GLU A 44 4.47 4.75 13.23
CA GLU A 44 5.43 4.11 14.14
C GLU A 44 5.24 4.52 15.58
N SER A 45 4.82 5.76 15.85
CA SER A 45 4.55 6.24 17.21
C SER A 45 3.07 6.48 17.50
N SER A 46 2.23 6.58 16.45
CA SER A 46 0.87 7.10 16.58
C SER A 46 -0.25 6.06 16.44
N TYR A 47 -0.03 4.98 15.69
CA TYR A 47 -1.07 3.98 15.47
C TYR A 47 -1.31 3.14 16.73
N ARG A 48 -2.47 3.23 17.36
CA ARG A 48 -2.84 2.38 18.51
C ARG A 48 -3.83 1.29 18.10
N GLY A 49 -3.41 0.04 18.24
CA GLY A 49 -4.24 -1.14 18.00
C GLY A 49 -5.27 -1.38 19.11
N THR A 50 -6.33 -2.11 18.76
CA THR A 50 -7.47 -2.45 19.64
C THR A 50 -7.87 -3.92 19.55
N GLY A 51 -7.05 -4.75 18.91
CA GLY A 51 -7.25 -6.19 18.79
C GLY A 51 -8.15 -6.63 17.62
N ARG A 52 -8.42 -5.74 16.66
CA ARG A 52 -9.39 -5.98 15.56
C ARG A 52 -8.97 -7.12 14.60
N LEU A 53 -7.71 -7.54 14.63
CA LEU A 53 -7.13 -8.57 13.75
C LEU A 53 -6.41 -9.67 14.53
N THR A 54 -6.79 -9.90 15.80
CA THR A 54 -6.16 -10.89 16.67
C THR A 54 -6.10 -12.28 16.01
N GLY A 55 -4.88 -12.82 15.86
CA GLY A 55 -4.62 -14.16 15.31
C GLY A 55 -4.78 -14.26 13.78
N ARG A 56 -4.91 -13.14 13.07
CA ARG A 56 -4.93 -13.14 11.59
C ARG A 56 -3.53 -13.35 11.02
N LYS A 57 -3.44 -13.98 9.86
CA LYS A 57 -2.20 -14.10 9.07
C LYS A 57 -2.25 -13.20 7.84
N ALA A 58 -1.36 -12.22 7.77
CA ALA A 58 -1.32 -11.22 6.71
C ALA A 58 -0.08 -11.35 5.82
N VAL A 59 -0.28 -11.19 4.52
CA VAL A 59 0.78 -10.91 3.55
C VAL A 59 0.62 -9.47 3.08
N VAL A 60 1.68 -8.67 3.16
CA VAL A 60 1.71 -7.29 2.69
C VAL A 60 2.86 -7.13 1.70
N THR A 61 2.56 -6.68 0.48
CA THR A 61 3.59 -6.37 -0.53
C THR A 61 3.97 -4.90 -0.50
N GLY A 62 5.23 -4.56 -0.76
CA GLY A 62 5.76 -3.19 -0.58
C GLY A 62 5.70 -2.76 0.88
N ALA A 63 5.95 -3.70 1.79
CA ALA A 63 5.73 -3.52 3.23
C ALA A 63 6.91 -2.84 3.96
N ASP A 64 8.04 -2.66 3.26
CA ASP A 64 9.24 -1.99 3.73
C ASP A 64 9.02 -0.49 3.99
N SER A 65 8.17 0.15 3.19
CA SER A 65 8.01 1.60 3.19
C SER A 65 6.59 2.05 2.86
N GLY A 66 6.34 3.36 3.04
CA GLY A 66 5.11 4.04 2.66
C GLY A 66 3.86 3.38 3.22
N ILE A 67 2.85 3.24 2.36
CA ILE A 67 1.52 2.74 2.73
C ILE A 67 1.57 1.29 3.19
N GLY A 68 2.42 0.45 2.57
CA GLY A 68 2.54 -0.95 2.95
C GLY A 68 3.16 -1.09 4.34
N ARG A 69 4.19 -0.29 4.67
CA ARG A 69 4.73 -0.19 6.03
C ARG A 69 3.66 0.20 7.04
N ALA A 70 2.87 1.23 6.76
CA ALA A 70 1.80 1.66 7.65
C ALA A 70 0.73 0.58 7.88
N ALA A 71 0.33 -0.13 6.81
CA ALA A 71 -0.60 -1.25 6.90
C ALA A 71 0.00 -2.41 7.72
N ALA A 72 1.27 -2.76 7.52
CA ALA A 72 1.95 -3.82 8.25
C ALA A 72 2.06 -3.52 9.75
N ILE A 73 2.45 -2.29 10.12
CA ILE A 73 2.50 -1.81 11.52
C ILE A 73 1.12 -1.92 12.15
N ALA A 74 0.09 -1.40 11.47
CA ALA A 74 -1.28 -1.42 11.98
C ALA A 74 -1.84 -2.84 12.11
N PHE A 75 -1.60 -3.72 11.13
CA PHE A 75 -1.99 -5.13 11.21
C PHE A 75 -1.37 -5.83 12.42
N ALA A 76 -0.07 -5.62 12.66
CA ALA A 76 0.61 -6.19 13.81
C ALA A 76 0.05 -5.67 15.14
N ARG A 77 -0.14 -4.35 15.27
CA ARG A 77 -0.73 -3.74 16.48
C ARG A 77 -2.17 -4.18 16.74
N GLU A 78 -2.91 -4.52 15.68
CA GLU A 78 -4.26 -5.09 15.79
C GLU A 78 -4.27 -6.60 16.05
N GLY A 79 -3.10 -7.24 16.10
CA GLY A 79 -2.91 -8.63 16.56
C GLY A 79 -2.63 -9.65 15.46
N ALA A 80 -2.31 -9.22 14.24
CA ALA A 80 -1.99 -10.12 13.12
C ALA A 80 -0.49 -10.45 13.05
N ASP A 81 -0.16 -11.66 12.61
CA ASP A 81 1.18 -12.00 12.15
C ASP A 81 1.35 -11.57 10.69
N VAL A 82 2.53 -11.09 10.32
CA VAL A 82 2.75 -10.41 9.04
C VAL A 82 3.96 -10.97 8.31
N LEU A 83 3.76 -11.36 7.05
CA LEU A 83 4.81 -11.61 6.08
C LEU A 83 4.94 -10.39 5.15
N LEU A 84 6.17 -9.89 5.03
CA LEU A 84 6.55 -8.70 4.29
C LEU A 84 7.23 -9.08 2.98
N SER A 85 6.71 -8.59 1.86
CA SER A 85 7.37 -8.63 0.55
C SER A 85 7.83 -7.23 0.17
N TYR A 86 9.05 -7.13 -0.36
CA TYR A 86 9.74 -5.91 -0.74
C TYR A 86 10.94 -6.27 -1.65
N LEU A 87 11.60 -5.30 -2.29
CA LEU A 87 12.79 -5.57 -3.09
C LEU A 87 14.05 -5.69 -2.21
N PRO A 88 15.05 -6.54 -2.54
CA PRO A 88 16.26 -6.69 -1.74
C PRO A 88 17.00 -5.37 -1.41
N GLU A 89 16.91 -4.38 -2.29
CA GLU A 89 17.50 -3.05 -2.13
C GLU A 89 16.88 -2.26 -0.95
N GLU A 90 15.66 -2.62 -0.54
CA GLU A 90 14.86 -1.98 0.52
C GLU A 90 15.03 -2.65 1.89
N GLU A 91 15.90 -3.66 2.00
CA GLU A 91 16.13 -4.46 3.21
C GLU A 91 16.30 -3.59 4.47
N ALA A 92 17.00 -2.47 4.32
CA ALA A 92 17.33 -1.62 5.45
C ALA A 92 16.13 -0.80 5.98
N ASP A 93 15.05 -0.65 5.21
CA ASP A 93 13.76 -0.11 5.68
C ASP A 93 12.85 -1.25 6.17
N ALA A 94 12.85 -2.39 5.47
CA ALA A 94 12.09 -3.58 5.86
C ALA A 94 12.42 -4.09 7.27
N GLN A 95 13.70 -4.07 7.65
CA GLN A 95 14.14 -4.49 8.98
C GLN A 95 13.61 -3.59 10.10
N GLU A 96 13.33 -2.30 9.84
CA GLU A 96 12.65 -1.44 10.80
C GLU A 96 11.21 -1.90 11.03
N VAL A 97 10.53 -2.32 9.95
CA VAL A 97 9.15 -2.81 10.02
C VAL A 97 9.08 -4.16 10.72
N VAL A 98 10.01 -5.07 10.44
CA VAL A 98 10.17 -6.35 11.17
C VAL A 98 10.26 -6.08 12.68
N LYS A 99 11.14 -5.17 13.09
CA LYS A 99 11.30 -4.80 14.50
C LYS A 99 10.01 -4.27 15.12
N LEU A 100 9.29 -3.38 14.42
CA LEU A 100 8.03 -2.82 14.90
C LEU A 100 6.92 -3.87 15.06
N ILE A 101 6.88 -4.87 14.17
CA ILE A 101 5.93 -6.00 14.26
C ILE A 101 6.28 -6.90 15.46
N GLU A 102 7.57 -7.20 15.67
CA GLU A 102 8.05 -7.99 16.81
C GLU A 102 7.83 -7.27 18.14
N GLU A 103 8.02 -5.95 18.19
CA GLU A 103 7.71 -5.10 19.35
C GLU A 103 6.21 -5.12 19.69
N ALA A 104 5.33 -5.32 18.71
CA ALA A 104 3.90 -5.55 18.92
C ALA A 104 3.57 -6.98 19.38
N GLY A 105 4.58 -7.82 19.62
CA GLY A 105 4.43 -9.21 20.06
C GLY A 105 3.93 -10.16 18.97
N ARG A 106 4.10 -9.80 17.69
CA ARG A 106 3.63 -10.57 16.54
C ARG A 106 4.80 -11.16 15.75
N LYS A 107 4.51 -12.18 14.96
CA LYS A 107 5.50 -12.79 14.07
C LYS A 107 5.68 -11.94 12.82
N ALA A 108 6.92 -11.57 12.53
CA ALA A 108 7.34 -10.92 11.30
C ALA A 108 8.13 -11.91 10.42
N ILE A 109 7.89 -11.89 9.10
CA ILE A 109 8.67 -12.67 8.14
C ILE A 109 9.05 -11.76 6.97
N ALA A 110 10.33 -11.42 6.89
CA ALA A 110 10.90 -10.77 5.72
C ALA A 110 11.05 -11.77 4.56
N PHE A 111 10.56 -11.41 3.37
CA PHE A 111 10.68 -12.24 2.16
C PHE A 111 10.99 -11.36 0.94
N PRO A 112 12.24 -10.89 0.77
CA PRO A 112 12.61 -10.01 -0.33
C PRO A 112 12.55 -10.72 -1.70
N GLY A 113 12.14 -10.00 -2.74
CA GLY A 113 12.19 -10.46 -4.13
C GLY A 113 11.29 -9.65 -5.07
N ASP A 114 11.34 -9.97 -6.36
CA ASP A 114 10.70 -9.18 -7.41
C ASP A 114 9.33 -9.75 -7.80
N LEU A 115 8.29 -8.95 -7.60
CA LEU A 115 6.91 -9.28 -7.96
C LEU A 115 6.66 -9.40 -9.47
N LYS A 116 7.62 -9.01 -10.31
CA LYS A 116 7.56 -9.26 -11.75
C LYS A 116 7.81 -10.73 -12.11
N ASP A 117 8.23 -11.57 -11.16
CA ASP A 117 8.39 -13.02 -11.31
C ASP A 117 7.17 -13.78 -10.72
N GLU A 118 6.46 -14.54 -11.57
CA GLU A 118 5.33 -15.39 -11.14
C GLU A 118 5.76 -16.44 -10.10
N GLN A 119 6.95 -17.03 -10.25
CA GLN A 119 7.43 -18.06 -9.31
C GLN A 119 7.73 -17.46 -7.94
N TYR A 120 8.24 -16.23 -7.89
CA TYR A 120 8.39 -15.51 -6.62
C TYR A 120 7.03 -15.26 -5.97
N CYS A 121 6.03 -14.80 -6.74
CA CYS A 121 4.68 -14.58 -6.23
C CYS A 121 4.04 -15.86 -5.66
N GLU A 122 4.21 -17.01 -6.33
CA GLU A 122 3.74 -18.30 -5.83
C GLU A 122 4.46 -18.72 -4.54
N LYS A 123 5.80 -18.58 -4.51
CA LYS A 123 6.62 -18.89 -3.32
C LYS A 123 6.29 -17.98 -2.13
N LEU A 124 5.97 -16.71 -2.38
CA LEU A 124 5.57 -15.77 -1.33
C LEU A 124 4.33 -16.28 -0.59
N ILE A 125 3.29 -16.66 -1.34
CA ILE A 125 2.05 -17.19 -0.75
C ILE A 125 2.29 -18.55 -0.08
N ALA A 126 3.07 -19.43 -0.70
CA ALA A 126 3.42 -20.72 -0.09
C ALA A 126 4.17 -20.54 1.24
N THR A 127 5.07 -19.55 1.31
CA THR A 127 5.81 -19.22 2.53
C THR A 127 4.90 -18.68 3.62
N ALA A 128 3.88 -17.88 3.28
CA ALA A 128 2.88 -17.44 4.25
C ALA A 128 2.12 -18.62 4.84
N VAL A 129 1.68 -19.56 4.00
CA VAL A 129 0.97 -20.77 4.45
C VAL A 129 1.83 -21.63 5.37
N ASP A 130 3.09 -21.87 5.00
CA ASP A 130 4.04 -22.66 5.80
C ASP A 130 4.40 -21.98 7.11
N LYS A 131 4.84 -20.72 7.03
CA LYS A 131 5.48 -20.04 8.16
C LYS A 131 4.49 -19.30 9.07
N LEU A 132 3.37 -18.79 8.57
CA LEU A 132 2.31 -18.20 9.40
C LEU A 132 1.24 -19.22 9.80
N GLY A 133 1.22 -20.40 9.16
CA GLY A 133 0.18 -21.41 9.38
C GLY A 133 -1.12 -21.13 8.61
N GLY A 134 -1.09 -20.23 7.63
CA GLY A 134 -2.22 -19.89 6.78
C GLY A 134 -2.14 -18.46 6.22
N ILE A 135 -3.17 -18.07 5.47
CA ILE A 135 -3.34 -16.70 4.96
C ILE A 135 -4.80 -16.29 5.09
N ASP A 136 -5.05 -15.21 5.82
CA ASP A 136 -6.39 -14.63 6.00
C ASP A 136 -6.50 -13.23 5.39
N ILE A 137 -5.38 -12.53 5.21
CA ILE A 137 -5.29 -11.18 4.66
C ILE A 137 -4.22 -11.15 3.58
N LEU A 138 -4.56 -10.67 2.39
CA LEU A 138 -3.61 -10.29 1.35
C LEU A 138 -3.77 -8.80 1.06
N ALA A 139 -2.75 -8.01 1.37
CA ALA A 139 -2.69 -6.59 1.04
C ALA A 139 -1.69 -6.36 -0.10
N ASN A 140 -2.21 -6.16 -1.32
CA ASN A 140 -1.41 -5.84 -2.50
C ASN A 140 -1.15 -4.32 -2.55
N VAL A 141 0.00 -3.88 -2.00
CA VAL A 141 0.33 -2.45 -1.88
C VAL A 141 1.50 -2.04 -2.77
N ALA A 142 2.43 -2.96 -3.06
CA ALA A 142 3.54 -2.71 -3.98
C ALA A 142 3.07 -2.13 -5.32
N GLY A 143 3.84 -1.19 -5.87
CA GLY A 143 3.55 -0.60 -7.16
C GLY A 143 4.74 0.12 -7.75
N LYS A 144 4.83 0.09 -9.08
CA LYS A 144 5.76 0.86 -9.89
C LYS A 144 5.06 2.09 -10.45
N GLN A 145 5.72 3.24 -10.39
CA GLN A 145 5.27 4.51 -10.96
C GLN A 145 6.51 5.27 -11.44
N GLN A 146 6.57 5.62 -12.73
CA GLN A 146 7.62 6.45 -13.32
C GLN A 146 6.96 7.46 -14.26
N PHE A 147 7.16 8.76 -14.01
CA PHE A 147 6.53 9.78 -14.85
C PHE A 147 7.20 9.88 -16.22
N VAL A 148 6.41 10.11 -17.26
CA VAL A 148 6.87 10.38 -18.63
C VAL A 148 5.96 11.43 -19.24
N GLU A 149 6.54 12.54 -19.71
CA GLU A 149 5.78 13.70 -20.22
C GLU A 149 5.03 13.40 -21.53
N ASN A 150 5.60 12.54 -22.38
CA ASN A 150 5.06 12.22 -23.70
C ASN A 150 5.08 10.71 -23.96
N ILE A 151 3.98 10.18 -24.50
CA ILE A 151 3.88 8.76 -24.87
C ILE A 151 4.97 8.32 -25.85
N ALA A 152 5.48 9.23 -26.69
CA ALA A 152 6.59 8.93 -27.61
C ALA A 152 7.89 8.56 -26.88
N ASP A 153 8.07 9.00 -25.63
CA ASP A 153 9.22 8.71 -24.78
C ASP A 153 8.96 7.53 -23.83
N LEU A 154 7.71 7.06 -23.75
CA LEU A 154 7.33 5.92 -22.92
C LEU A 154 7.75 4.62 -23.60
N THR A 155 8.85 4.04 -23.14
CA THR A 155 9.37 2.80 -23.74
C THR A 155 8.50 1.59 -23.40
N THR A 156 8.54 0.58 -24.26
CA THR A 156 7.87 -0.70 -24.04
C THR A 156 8.32 -1.34 -22.73
N GLU A 157 9.60 -1.23 -22.38
CA GLU A 157 10.18 -1.80 -21.17
C GLU A 157 9.59 -1.15 -19.91
N GLN A 158 9.42 0.17 -19.91
CA GLN A 158 8.75 0.85 -18.79
C GLN A 158 7.28 0.42 -18.71
N PHE A 159 6.56 0.44 -19.83
CA PHE A 159 5.15 0.07 -19.86
C PHE A 159 4.93 -1.37 -19.35
N ASP A 160 5.73 -2.34 -19.84
CA ASP A 160 5.70 -3.73 -19.38
C ASP A 160 6.06 -3.87 -17.91
N ALA A 161 7.11 -3.18 -17.45
CA ALA A 161 7.50 -3.21 -16.03
C ALA A 161 6.38 -2.68 -15.12
N THR A 162 5.73 -1.57 -15.50
CA THR A 162 4.61 -0.99 -14.74
C THR A 162 3.43 -1.96 -14.69
N PHE A 163 3.08 -2.59 -15.81
CA PHE A 163 2.01 -3.60 -15.84
C PHE A 163 2.36 -4.88 -15.09
N LYS A 164 3.59 -5.39 -15.22
CA LYS A 164 4.02 -6.61 -14.51
C LYS A 164 3.98 -6.41 -13.00
N THR A 165 4.52 -5.30 -12.52
CA THR A 165 4.50 -4.98 -11.09
C THR A 165 3.09 -4.73 -10.60
N ASN A 166 2.24 -4.00 -11.34
CA ASN A 166 0.97 -3.52 -10.78
C ASN A 166 -0.24 -4.44 -11.06
N VAL A 167 -0.23 -5.18 -12.18
CA VAL A 167 -1.37 -5.97 -12.67
C VAL A 167 -1.07 -7.46 -12.73
N TYR A 168 0.08 -7.87 -13.27
CA TYR A 168 0.42 -9.29 -13.34
C TYR A 168 0.67 -9.86 -11.95
N SER A 169 1.45 -9.15 -11.12
CA SER A 169 1.68 -9.56 -9.72
C SER A 169 0.38 -9.67 -8.93
N LEU A 170 -0.54 -8.70 -9.09
CA LEU A 170 -1.87 -8.73 -8.50
C LEU A 170 -2.61 -10.03 -8.88
N PHE A 171 -2.62 -10.35 -10.17
CA PHE A 171 -3.22 -11.58 -10.66
C PHE A 171 -2.56 -12.83 -10.07
N TRP A 172 -1.23 -12.94 -10.12
CA TRP A 172 -0.48 -14.11 -9.64
C TRP A 172 -0.67 -14.32 -8.12
N LEU A 173 -0.58 -13.25 -7.33
CA LEU A 173 -0.77 -13.29 -5.89
C LEU A 173 -2.20 -13.68 -5.51
N CYS A 174 -3.21 -13.07 -6.13
CA CYS A 174 -4.61 -13.44 -5.88
C CYS A 174 -4.90 -14.89 -6.28
N LYS A 175 -4.43 -15.32 -7.47
CA LYS A 175 -4.56 -16.69 -7.98
C LYS A 175 -3.97 -17.72 -7.02
N ALA A 176 -2.79 -17.43 -6.45
CA ALA A 176 -2.14 -18.29 -5.46
C ALA A 176 -2.88 -18.25 -4.10
N ALA A 177 -3.17 -17.07 -3.57
CA ALA A 177 -3.75 -16.89 -2.23
C ALA A 177 -5.15 -17.52 -2.08
N ILE A 178 -6.02 -17.40 -3.09
CA ILE A 178 -7.40 -17.90 -3.03
C ILE A 178 -7.48 -19.42 -2.83
N ARG A 179 -6.42 -20.16 -3.16
CA ARG A 179 -6.34 -21.61 -2.92
C ARG A 179 -6.22 -21.98 -1.45
N HIS A 180 -5.78 -21.04 -0.61
CA HIS A 180 -5.46 -21.26 0.80
C HIS A 180 -6.32 -20.42 1.76
N MET A 181 -6.96 -19.36 1.26
CA MET A 181 -7.87 -18.54 2.06
C MET A 181 -9.14 -19.29 2.44
N LYS A 182 -9.51 -19.18 3.72
CA LYS A 182 -10.76 -19.71 4.28
C LYS A 182 -11.87 -18.65 4.28
N PRO A 183 -13.15 -19.03 4.48
CA PRO A 183 -14.22 -18.06 4.73
C PRO A 183 -13.83 -17.08 5.85
N GLY A 184 -14.13 -15.80 5.65
CA GLY A 184 -13.64 -14.68 6.46
C GLY A 184 -12.33 -14.06 5.96
N GLY A 185 -11.72 -14.60 4.90
CA GLY A 185 -10.55 -14.02 4.24
C GLY A 185 -10.83 -12.67 3.58
N SER A 186 -9.80 -11.82 3.50
CA SER A 186 -9.89 -10.49 2.90
C SER A 186 -8.70 -10.21 1.98
N ILE A 187 -8.98 -9.78 0.75
CA ILE A 187 -7.99 -9.24 -0.19
C ILE A 187 -8.20 -7.73 -0.27
N ILE A 188 -7.12 -6.96 -0.13
CA ILE A 188 -7.14 -5.50 -0.19
C ILE A 188 -6.11 -5.07 -1.22
N ASN A 189 -6.57 -4.42 -2.28
CA ASN A 189 -5.70 -3.96 -3.35
C ASN A 189 -5.51 -2.45 -3.27
N THR A 190 -4.32 -1.96 -3.65
CA THR A 190 -4.03 -0.52 -3.62
C THR A 190 -4.12 0.08 -5.01
N SER A 191 -5.18 0.84 -5.24
CA SER A 191 -5.37 1.63 -6.45
C SER A 191 -4.75 3.03 -6.29
N SER A 192 -5.38 4.06 -6.85
CA SER A 192 -5.00 5.47 -6.75
C SER A 192 -6.14 6.36 -7.22
N ILE A 193 -6.15 7.61 -6.79
CA ILE A 193 -6.91 8.69 -7.44
C ILE A 193 -6.64 8.76 -8.95
N GLN A 194 -5.46 8.32 -9.41
CA GLN A 194 -5.09 8.26 -10.84
C GLN A 194 -5.99 7.33 -11.66
N ALA A 195 -6.70 6.37 -11.03
CA ALA A 195 -7.70 5.56 -11.73
C ALA A 195 -8.95 6.37 -12.15
N TYR A 196 -9.21 7.49 -11.49
CA TYR A 196 -10.39 8.33 -11.71
C TYR A 196 -10.03 9.70 -12.29
N LYS A 197 -8.85 10.22 -11.94
CA LYS A 197 -8.32 11.49 -12.41
C LYS A 197 -6.89 11.27 -12.95
N PRO A 198 -6.76 10.63 -14.13
CA PRO A 198 -5.45 10.34 -14.70
C PRO A 198 -4.71 11.63 -15.07
N SER A 199 -3.46 11.73 -14.64
CA SER A 199 -2.52 12.77 -15.06
C SER A 199 -1.87 12.38 -16.40
N PRO A 200 -1.68 13.32 -17.35
CA PRO A 200 -1.04 13.03 -18.63
C PRO A 200 0.34 12.36 -18.51
N ILE A 201 1.09 12.72 -17.47
CA ILE A 201 2.47 12.24 -17.26
C ILE A 201 2.57 10.84 -16.63
N LEU A 202 1.44 10.20 -16.31
CA LEU A 202 1.37 8.92 -15.61
C LEU A 202 0.52 7.90 -16.39
N LEU A 203 0.66 7.87 -17.72
CA LEU A 203 -0.20 7.10 -18.62
C LEU A 203 -0.27 5.60 -18.28
N ASP A 204 0.87 4.92 -18.21
CA ASP A 204 0.96 3.50 -17.87
C ASP A 204 0.43 3.24 -16.45
N TYR A 205 0.91 4.01 -15.47
CA TYR A 205 0.50 3.92 -14.08
C TYR A 205 -1.01 4.06 -13.89
N ALA A 206 -1.61 5.14 -14.38
CA ALA A 206 -3.04 5.40 -14.23
C ALA A 206 -3.90 4.30 -14.87
N THR A 207 -3.43 3.77 -16.01
CA THR A 207 -4.08 2.62 -16.67
C THR A 207 -4.05 1.39 -15.76
N THR A 208 -2.90 1.07 -15.15
CA THR A 208 -2.84 -0.06 -14.20
C THR A 208 -3.74 0.15 -12.98
N LYS A 209 -3.85 1.37 -12.43
CA LYS A 209 -4.72 1.63 -11.28
C LYS A 209 -6.21 1.47 -11.61
N SER A 210 -6.61 1.83 -12.84
CA SER A 210 -7.95 1.53 -13.36
C SER A 210 -8.18 0.02 -13.49
N ALA A 211 -7.18 -0.73 -13.99
CA ALA A 211 -7.25 -2.17 -14.10
C ALA A 211 -7.40 -2.85 -12.73
N ILE A 212 -6.70 -2.37 -11.70
CA ILE A 212 -6.81 -2.87 -10.32
C ILE A 212 -8.25 -2.72 -9.80
N ASN A 213 -8.91 -1.57 -10.03
CA ASN A 213 -10.29 -1.36 -9.60
C ASN A 213 -11.24 -2.37 -10.25
N THR A 214 -11.16 -2.51 -11.58
CA THR A 214 -12.01 -3.43 -12.33
C THR A 214 -11.75 -4.89 -11.95
N PHE A 215 -10.48 -5.28 -11.84
CA PHE A 215 -10.08 -6.62 -11.39
C PHE A 215 -10.67 -6.94 -10.03
N SER A 216 -10.59 -6.02 -9.07
CA SER A 216 -11.07 -6.21 -7.71
C SER A 216 -12.59 -6.40 -7.65
N LYS A 217 -13.34 -5.61 -8.43
CA LYS A 217 -14.81 -5.74 -8.54
C LYS A 217 -15.24 -7.09 -9.14
N ALA A 218 -14.53 -7.55 -10.16
CA ALA A 218 -14.81 -8.85 -10.78
C ALA A 218 -14.44 -10.00 -9.82
N LEU A 219 -13.27 -9.93 -9.18
CA LEU A 219 -12.81 -10.96 -8.26
C LEU A 219 -13.70 -11.06 -7.03
N ALA A 220 -14.15 -9.92 -6.47
CA ALA A 220 -15.09 -9.88 -5.35
C ALA A 220 -16.34 -10.73 -5.60
N GLN A 221 -16.95 -10.60 -6.79
CA GLN A 221 -18.11 -11.39 -7.18
C GLN A 221 -17.76 -12.88 -7.31
N GLN A 222 -16.61 -13.18 -7.92
CA GLN A 222 -16.16 -14.56 -8.15
C GLN A 222 -15.92 -15.33 -6.85
N VAL A 223 -15.42 -14.67 -5.79
CA VAL A 223 -15.04 -15.33 -4.54
C VAL A 223 -16.04 -15.12 -3.39
N ALA A 224 -17.12 -14.37 -3.62
CA ALA A 224 -18.15 -14.11 -2.61
C ALA A 224 -18.75 -15.40 -2.04
N SER A 225 -19.04 -16.40 -2.90
CA SER A 225 -19.59 -17.70 -2.47
C SER A 225 -18.60 -18.52 -1.62
N LYS A 226 -17.31 -18.17 -1.62
CA LYS A 226 -16.27 -18.75 -0.74
C LYS A 226 -16.14 -18.01 0.59
N GLY A 227 -16.95 -16.98 0.83
CA GLY A 227 -16.87 -16.13 2.01
C GLY A 227 -15.61 -15.27 2.07
N ILE A 228 -15.02 -14.93 0.93
CA ILE A 228 -13.84 -14.06 0.82
C ILE A 228 -14.29 -12.69 0.31
N ARG A 229 -13.79 -11.61 0.92
CA ARG A 229 -14.05 -10.24 0.47
C ARG A 229 -12.85 -9.70 -0.31
N VAL A 230 -13.10 -8.89 -1.32
CA VAL A 230 -12.06 -8.23 -2.11
C VAL A 230 -12.41 -6.76 -2.22
N ASN A 231 -11.56 -5.87 -1.70
CA ASN A 231 -11.79 -4.43 -1.71
C ASN A 231 -10.55 -3.67 -2.13
N VAL A 232 -10.70 -2.37 -2.33
CA VAL A 232 -9.65 -1.49 -2.79
C VAL A 232 -9.51 -0.29 -1.86
N VAL A 233 -8.28 0.11 -1.57
CA VAL A 233 -7.96 1.44 -1.05
C VAL A 233 -7.44 2.27 -2.22
N ALA A 234 -7.99 3.47 -2.42
CA ALA A 234 -7.56 4.41 -3.44
C ALA A 234 -6.99 5.69 -2.78
N PRO A 235 -5.66 5.75 -2.58
CA PRO A 235 -5.00 6.91 -2.02
C PRO A 235 -5.02 8.12 -2.98
N GLY A 236 -5.01 9.31 -2.39
CA GLY A 236 -4.62 10.53 -3.09
C GLY A 236 -3.09 10.71 -3.16
N PRO A 237 -2.57 11.95 -3.11
CA PRO A 237 -1.14 12.19 -2.96
C PRO A 237 -0.71 11.81 -1.54
N VAL A 238 0.12 10.77 -1.41
CA VAL A 238 0.70 10.33 -0.13
C VAL A 238 2.23 10.44 -0.21
N TRP A 239 2.85 10.96 0.85
CA TRP A 239 4.30 11.16 0.93
C TRP A 239 5.01 9.81 1.13
N THR A 240 5.65 9.30 0.07
CA THR A 240 6.31 7.97 0.05
C THR A 240 7.54 7.96 -0.86
N PRO A 241 8.46 6.98 -0.73
CA PRO A 241 9.62 6.83 -1.61
C PRO A 241 9.26 6.81 -3.10
N LEU A 242 8.14 6.17 -3.45
CA LEU A 242 7.62 6.10 -4.81
C LEU A 242 7.57 7.47 -5.53
N GLN A 243 7.24 8.56 -4.81
CA GLN A 243 7.13 9.88 -5.43
C GLN A 243 8.50 10.49 -5.75
N VAL A 244 9.48 10.31 -4.86
CA VAL A 244 10.84 10.88 -5.01
C VAL A 244 11.77 9.99 -5.85
N ALA A 245 11.38 8.74 -6.08
CA ALA A 245 12.09 7.75 -6.89
C ALA A 245 11.64 7.74 -8.36
N GLY A 246 11.12 8.86 -8.87
CA GLY A 246 10.67 9.00 -10.25
C GLY A 246 9.15 8.94 -10.46
N GLY A 247 8.35 8.78 -9.40
CA GLY A 247 6.90 8.86 -9.52
C GLY A 247 6.37 10.27 -9.83
N GLN A 248 7.10 11.32 -9.46
CA GLN A 248 6.81 12.71 -9.79
C GLN A 248 8.06 13.44 -10.28
N PRO A 249 7.92 14.50 -11.11
CA PRO A 249 9.02 15.43 -11.34
C PRO A 249 9.49 16.04 -10.02
N THR A 250 10.79 16.10 -9.80
CA THR A 250 11.41 16.59 -8.55
C THR A 250 10.91 17.98 -8.16
N GLU A 251 10.70 18.83 -9.16
CA GLU A 251 10.27 20.22 -9.02
C GLU A 251 8.85 20.34 -8.48
N LYS A 252 7.99 19.34 -8.75
CA LYS A 252 6.60 19.28 -8.28
C LYS A 252 6.48 18.84 -6.81
N LEU A 253 7.55 18.30 -6.21
CA LEU A 253 7.51 17.80 -4.83
C LEU A 253 7.32 18.92 -3.79
N ALA A 254 7.76 20.15 -4.08
CA ALA A 254 7.56 21.29 -3.19
C ALA A 254 6.10 21.74 -3.06
N GLU A 255 5.23 21.29 -3.97
CA GLU A 255 3.80 21.62 -3.98
C GLU A 255 2.93 20.36 -3.88
N PHE A 256 3.54 19.21 -3.57
CA PHE A 256 2.89 17.90 -3.64
C PHE A 256 1.67 17.82 -2.70
N GLY A 257 0.49 17.58 -3.27
CA GLY A 257 -0.77 17.44 -2.52
C GLY A 257 -1.39 18.74 -2.01
N THR A 258 -0.79 19.90 -2.24
CA THR A 258 -1.37 21.23 -1.89
C THR A 258 -2.67 21.54 -2.61
N ASN A 259 -2.91 20.88 -3.74
CA ASN A 259 -4.11 21.01 -4.56
C ASN A 259 -5.30 20.18 -4.08
N THR A 260 -5.13 19.37 -3.03
CA THR A 260 -6.24 18.66 -2.39
C THR A 260 -7.04 19.62 -1.50
N PRO A 261 -8.33 19.36 -1.22
CA PRO A 261 -9.10 20.16 -0.27
C PRO A 261 -8.49 20.28 1.14
N LEU A 262 -7.74 19.28 1.61
CA LEU A 262 -7.00 19.37 2.89
C LEU A 262 -5.69 20.18 2.80
N GLY A 263 -5.26 20.58 1.59
CA GLY A 263 -4.13 21.50 1.37
C GLY A 263 -2.75 20.92 1.69
N ARG A 264 -2.63 19.59 1.78
CA ARG A 264 -1.39 18.86 2.09
C ARG A 264 -1.43 17.44 1.51
N PRO A 265 -0.28 16.76 1.31
CA PRO A 265 -0.29 15.33 1.04
C PRO A 265 -0.68 14.57 2.31
N GLY A 266 -1.22 13.37 2.10
CA GLY A 266 -1.40 12.42 3.19
C GLY A 266 -0.04 11.86 3.65
N GLN A 267 0.03 11.43 4.90
CA GLN A 267 1.08 10.55 5.39
C GLN A 267 0.62 9.09 5.34
N PRO A 268 1.53 8.12 5.18
CA PRO A 268 1.16 6.71 5.16
C PRO A 268 0.33 6.25 6.37
N ALA A 269 0.60 6.78 7.57
CA ALA A 269 -0.18 6.54 8.78
C ALA A 269 -1.69 6.70 8.58
N GLU A 270 -2.10 7.68 7.76
CA GLU A 270 -3.50 8.01 7.52
C GLU A 270 -4.21 6.99 6.61
N MET A 271 -3.46 6.13 5.92
CA MET A 271 -4.01 5.08 5.07
C MET A 271 -4.27 3.80 5.88
N ALA A 272 -3.51 3.56 6.94
CA ALA A 272 -3.56 2.31 7.71
C ALA A 272 -4.96 1.97 8.27
N PRO A 273 -5.76 2.91 8.82
CA PRO A 273 -7.11 2.61 9.30
C PRO A 273 -8.03 2.01 8.23
N ALA A 274 -7.90 2.43 6.97
CA ALA A 274 -8.67 1.89 5.85
C ALA A 274 -8.34 0.41 5.60
N PHE A 275 -7.06 0.04 5.64
CA PHE A 275 -6.63 -1.36 5.51
C PHE A 275 -7.13 -2.21 6.67
N VAL A 276 -7.04 -1.73 7.91
CA VAL A 276 -7.54 -2.48 9.07
C VAL A 276 -9.05 -2.68 9.01
N PHE A 277 -9.80 -1.61 8.69
CA PHE A 277 -11.26 -1.69 8.51
C PHE A 277 -11.62 -2.76 7.48
N LEU A 278 -11.03 -2.69 6.29
CA LEU A 278 -11.31 -3.64 5.21
C LEU A 278 -10.85 -5.06 5.54
N ALA A 279 -9.77 -5.24 6.30
CA ALA A 279 -9.29 -6.56 6.72
C ALA A 279 -10.17 -7.20 7.80
N SER A 280 -10.70 -6.39 8.71
CA SER A 280 -11.45 -6.84 9.89
C SER A 280 -12.85 -7.39 9.54
N GLN A 281 -13.48 -8.09 10.49
CA GLN A 281 -14.85 -8.61 10.31
C GLN A 281 -15.93 -7.52 10.41
N GLU A 282 -15.59 -6.32 10.88
CA GLU A 282 -16.55 -5.21 11.00
C GLU A 282 -17.02 -4.69 9.63
N SER A 283 -16.27 -4.99 8.55
CA SER A 283 -16.62 -4.71 7.15
C SER A 283 -17.25 -5.91 6.42
N SER A 284 -17.98 -6.77 7.14
CA SER A 284 -18.53 -8.04 6.62
C SER A 284 -19.43 -7.91 5.37
N TYR A 285 -20.11 -6.78 5.20
CA TYR A 285 -20.97 -6.51 4.04
C TYR A 285 -20.31 -5.64 2.96
N ILE A 286 -19.00 -5.41 3.05
CA ILE A 286 -18.23 -4.59 2.11
C ILE A 286 -17.34 -5.51 1.28
N SER A 287 -17.69 -5.68 0.01
CA SER A 287 -16.92 -6.44 -0.98
C SER A 287 -17.14 -5.85 -2.37
N GLY A 288 -16.06 -5.69 -3.14
CA GLY A 288 -16.05 -5.03 -4.45
C GLY A 288 -15.90 -3.51 -4.38
N GLU A 289 -15.74 -2.95 -3.18
CA GLU A 289 -15.74 -1.50 -2.98
C GLU A 289 -14.36 -0.86 -3.11
N THR A 290 -14.37 0.44 -3.43
CA THR A 290 -13.16 1.28 -3.42
C THR A 290 -13.29 2.37 -2.37
N LEU A 291 -12.52 2.26 -1.30
CA LEU A 291 -12.44 3.27 -0.26
C LEU A 291 -11.41 4.34 -0.63
N ASN A 292 -11.89 5.56 -0.89
CA ASN A 292 -11.06 6.69 -1.27
C ASN A 292 -10.49 7.40 -0.04
N ALA A 293 -9.16 7.46 0.07
CA ALA A 293 -8.44 8.18 1.12
C ALA A 293 -7.54 9.25 0.46
N ASN A 294 -8.16 10.33 0.00
CA ASN A 294 -7.56 11.22 -1.01
C ASN A 294 -7.59 12.72 -0.70
N GLY A 295 -7.82 13.08 0.57
CA GLY A 295 -7.84 14.47 1.02
C GLY A 295 -9.05 15.28 0.56
N GLY A 296 -10.15 14.62 0.18
CA GLY A 296 -11.42 15.25 -0.20
C GLY A 296 -11.60 15.48 -1.70
N THR A 297 -10.70 14.95 -2.54
CA THR A 297 -10.83 15.06 -3.99
C THR A 297 -12.02 14.23 -4.48
N PRO A 298 -13.02 14.80 -5.18
CA PRO A 298 -14.16 14.03 -5.67
C PRO A 298 -13.75 12.91 -6.63
N THR A 299 -14.31 11.72 -6.43
CA THR A 299 -14.18 10.57 -7.32
C THR A 299 -15.56 10.01 -7.65
N PRO A 300 -15.75 9.39 -8.84
CA PRO A 300 -16.95 8.62 -9.16
C PRO A 300 -17.23 7.48 -8.18
#